data_AF-A0A7V7GKH5-F1
#
_entry.id   AF-A0A7V7GKH5-F1
#
_cell.length_a   1.000
_cell.length_b   1.000
_cell.length_c   1.000
_cell.angle_alpha   90.00
_cell.angle_beta   90.00
_cell.angle_gamma   90.00
#
_symmetry.space_group_name_H-M   'P 1'
#
loop_
_entity.id
_entity.type
_entity.pdbx_description
1 polymer ?
#
loop_
_entity_poly.entity_id
_entity_poly.type
_entity_poly.pdbx_seq_one_letter_code
_entity_poly.pdbx_strand_id
1 'polypeptide(L)'
;MSGSAVPAVTAEPFVEEELMDEQDEHVKDFWQKIFSQKQVPSFQVTGINRKTGELDNIQIFSPNTKRDGEYQLTYFDAKGEPISDRMVDQKMIDRIRQGDTLFITSLLPNSNQSLIYTVSYPEDDSKGKNPLIQADELWINMNSGKVMEENIGRTLRLQEATFIEDLQKEQVILKGKSYGKEIQTSLSSEEFALGTPFHFSQDTVEEIAKRKNEIFHAQQVKQLERS
;
A
#
# COMPACT_ATOMS: atom_id res chain seq x y z
N MET A 1 -43.29 38.63 29.08
CA MET A 1 -42.99 38.38 27.66
C MET A 1 -41.50 38.13 27.54
N SER A 2 -41.11 36.85 27.54
CA SER A 2 -39.72 36.40 27.48
C SER A 2 -39.24 36.46 26.03
N GLY A 3 -38.17 37.22 25.80
CA GLY A 3 -37.57 37.40 24.47
C GLY A 3 -37.11 36.07 23.88
N SER A 4 -37.45 35.87 22.61
CA SER A 4 -37.02 34.72 21.82
C SER A 4 -35.51 34.81 21.59
N ALA A 5 -34.75 33.86 22.12
CA ALA A 5 -33.36 33.67 21.73
C ALA A 5 -33.35 33.08 20.31
N VAL A 6 -32.73 33.80 19.37
CA VAL A 6 -32.47 33.28 18.02
C VAL A 6 -31.35 32.25 18.14
N PRO A 7 -31.51 31.01 17.65
CA PRO A 7 -30.40 30.06 17.57
C PRO A 7 -29.35 30.63 16.62
N ALA A 8 -28.14 30.89 17.12
CA ALA A 8 -26.99 31.16 16.28
C ALA A 8 -26.59 29.83 15.63
N VAL A 9 -26.99 29.62 14.37
CA VAL A 9 -26.44 28.56 13.53
C VAL A 9 -25.08 29.05 13.06
N THR A 10 -24.02 28.70 13.79
CA THR A 10 -22.66 28.75 13.25
C THR A 10 -22.57 27.64 12.22
N ALA A 11 -22.65 28.00 10.94
CA ALA A 11 -22.22 27.10 9.87
C ALA A 11 -20.74 26.77 10.13
N GLU A 12 -20.41 25.49 10.23
CA GLU A 12 -19.03 25.05 10.06
C GLU A 12 -18.53 25.65 8.74
N PRO A 13 -17.31 26.21 8.70
CA PRO A 13 -16.89 27.05 7.59
C PRO A 13 -16.95 26.21 6.32
N PHE A 14 -17.65 26.73 5.31
CA PHE A 14 -17.45 26.31 3.95
C PHE A 14 -15.94 26.26 3.70
N VAL A 15 -15.43 25.17 3.13
CA VAL A 15 -14.07 25.20 2.58
C VAL A 15 -14.10 26.37 1.59
N GLU A 16 -13.41 27.47 1.92
CA GLU A 16 -13.42 28.69 1.12
C GLU A 16 -13.09 28.29 -0.31
N GLU A 17 -13.90 28.69 -1.29
CA GLU A 17 -13.74 28.30 -2.71
C GLU A 17 -12.30 28.55 -3.20
N GLU A 18 -11.64 29.59 -2.68
CA GLU A 18 -10.23 29.90 -2.91
C GLU A 18 -9.27 28.75 -2.53
N LEU A 19 -9.53 28.05 -1.42
CA LEU A 19 -8.74 26.88 -0.99
C LEU A 19 -8.99 25.65 -1.86
N MET A 20 -10.17 25.54 -2.49
CA MET A 20 -10.44 24.46 -3.45
C MET A 20 -9.76 24.72 -4.78
N ASP A 21 -9.80 25.97 -5.27
CA ASP A 21 -9.12 26.38 -6.51
C ASP A 21 -7.59 26.22 -6.40
N GLU A 22 -7.00 26.56 -5.25
CA GLU A 22 -5.57 26.32 -4.99
C GLU A 22 -5.22 24.83 -4.99
N GLN A 23 -6.05 23.98 -4.37
CA GLN A 23 -5.81 22.53 -4.36
C GLN A 23 -5.97 21.91 -5.75
N ASP A 24 -6.95 22.36 -6.53
CA ASP A 24 -7.15 21.94 -7.91
C ASP A 24 -5.92 22.21 -8.77
N GLU A 25 -5.33 23.41 -8.65
CA GLU A 25 -4.08 23.75 -9.34
C GLU A 25 -2.90 22.90 -8.84
N HIS A 26 -2.78 22.64 -7.53
CA HIS A 26 -1.74 21.76 -7.00
C HIS A 26 -1.84 20.32 -7.52
N VAL A 27 -3.06 19.77 -7.59
CA VAL A 27 -3.30 18.41 -8.11
C VAL A 27 -3.05 18.35 -9.62
N LYS A 28 -3.41 19.41 -10.35
CA LYS A 28 -3.09 19.55 -11.78
C LYS A 28 -1.58 19.62 -12.02
N ASP A 29 -0.87 20.48 -11.29
CA ASP A 29 0.59 20.61 -11.37
C ASP A 29 1.30 19.29 -11.04
N PHE A 30 0.81 18.58 -10.02
CA PHE A 30 1.30 17.25 -9.66
C PHE A 30 1.24 16.29 -10.85
N TRP A 31 0.06 16.14 -11.46
CA TRP A 31 -0.10 15.21 -12.57
C TRP A 31 0.67 15.62 -13.82
N GLN A 32 0.73 16.92 -14.13
CA GLN A 32 1.55 17.43 -15.23
C GLN A 32 3.02 17.13 -15.00
N LYS A 33 3.52 17.33 -13.78
CA LYS A 33 4.89 16.97 -13.40
C LYS A 33 5.13 15.48 -13.56
N ILE A 34 4.23 14.62 -13.08
CA ILE A 34 4.33 13.16 -13.24
C ILE A 34 4.51 12.79 -14.72
N PHE A 35 3.61 13.21 -15.60
CA PHE A 35 3.64 12.84 -17.03
C PHE A 35 4.63 13.64 -17.89
N SER A 36 5.38 14.56 -17.29
CA SER A 36 6.54 15.22 -17.91
C SER A 36 7.83 14.40 -17.76
N GLN A 37 7.85 13.43 -16.84
CA GLN A 37 9.04 12.62 -16.55
C GLN A 37 9.29 11.60 -17.66
N LYS A 38 10.58 11.30 -17.89
CA LYS A 38 11.00 10.31 -18.89
C LYS A 38 10.54 8.89 -18.51
N GLN A 39 10.47 8.62 -17.21
CA GLN A 39 9.87 7.43 -16.62
C GLN A 39 8.92 7.90 -15.52
N VAL A 40 7.66 7.51 -15.63
CA VAL A 40 6.64 7.87 -14.65
C VAL A 40 6.78 6.93 -13.44
N PRO A 41 7.01 7.46 -12.24
CA PRO A 41 7.18 6.64 -11.04
C PRO A 41 5.85 6.07 -10.57
N SER A 42 5.90 4.90 -9.96
CA SER A 42 4.81 4.42 -9.12
C SER A 42 4.72 5.29 -7.86
N PHE A 43 3.51 5.50 -7.35
CA PHE A 43 3.31 6.19 -6.08
C PHE A 43 2.03 5.74 -5.41
N GLN A 44 2.00 5.95 -4.10
CA GLN A 44 0.84 5.69 -3.26
C GLN A 44 0.22 7.01 -2.82
N VAL A 45 -1.10 6.99 -2.67
CA VAL A 45 -1.89 8.06 -2.07
C VAL A 45 -2.62 7.45 -0.88
N THR A 46 -2.48 8.03 0.31
CA THR A 46 -3.24 7.60 1.49
C THR A 46 -4.25 8.66 1.89
N GLY A 47 -5.51 8.27 2.05
CA GLY A 47 -6.55 9.08 2.64
C GLY A 47 -6.62 8.81 4.14
N ILE A 48 -6.32 9.80 4.97
CA ILE A 48 -6.39 9.72 6.42
C ILE A 48 -7.56 10.56 6.93
N ASN A 49 -8.38 9.99 7.81
CA ASN A 49 -9.47 10.70 8.46
C ASN A 49 -8.92 11.77 9.42
N ARG A 50 -9.28 13.04 9.21
CA ARG A 50 -8.80 14.16 10.04
C ARG A 50 -9.22 14.07 11.51
N LYS A 51 -10.39 13.49 11.78
CA LYS A 51 -10.98 13.45 13.12
C LYS A 51 -10.41 12.29 13.93
N THR A 52 -10.23 11.12 13.31
CA THR A 52 -9.78 9.91 14.01
C THR A 52 -8.28 9.64 13.84
N GLY A 53 -7.66 10.16 12.79
CA GLY A 53 -6.27 9.84 12.41
C GLY A 53 -6.13 8.46 11.77
N GLU A 54 -7.23 7.76 11.54
CA GLU A 54 -7.24 6.41 10.98
C GLU A 54 -7.13 6.46 9.45
N LEU A 55 -6.53 5.41 8.88
CA LEU A 55 -6.51 5.19 7.44
C LEU A 55 -7.94 4.93 6.95
N ASP A 56 -8.32 5.62 5.89
CA ASP A 56 -9.63 5.49 5.25
C ASP A 56 -9.53 4.71 3.93
N ASN A 57 -8.58 5.10 3.09
CA ASN A 57 -8.35 4.47 1.80
C ASN A 57 -6.90 4.61 1.33
N ILE A 58 -6.51 3.73 0.40
CA ILE A 58 -5.22 3.76 -0.27
C ILE A 58 -5.48 3.76 -1.78
N GLN A 59 -4.71 4.55 -2.52
CA GLN A 59 -4.66 4.49 -3.98
C GLN A 59 -3.22 4.21 -4.41
N ILE A 60 -3.04 3.31 -5.36
CA ILE A 60 -1.72 3.02 -5.94
C ILE A 60 -1.79 3.33 -7.41
N PHE A 61 -0.92 4.23 -7.86
CA PHE A 61 -0.69 4.51 -9.27
C PHE A 61 0.59 3.81 -9.71
N SER A 62 0.52 3.01 -10.77
CA SER A 62 1.66 2.25 -11.28
C SER A 62 1.59 2.07 -12.80
N PRO A 63 2.73 1.79 -13.47
CA PRO A 63 2.75 1.39 -14.87
C PRO A 63 1.90 0.14 -15.14
N ASN A 64 1.22 0.10 -16.28
CA ASN A 64 0.47 -1.06 -16.72
C ASN A 64 1.44 -2.11 -17.27
N THR A 65 1.48 -3.27 -16.62
CA THR A 65 2.40 -4.37 -16.98
C THR A 65 2.10 -5.04 -18.31
N LYS A 66 0.90 -4.82 -18.88
CA LYS A 66 0.48 -5.45 -20.14
C LYS A 66 0.55 -4.50 -21.35
N ARG A 67 0.64 -3.20 -21.12
CA ARG A 67 0.55 -2.17 -22.17
C ARG A 67 1.50 -1.03 -21.85
N ASP A 68 2.58 -0.99 -22.61
CA ASP A 68 3.60 0.05 -22.48
C ASP A 68 2.99 1.45 -22.70
N GLY A 69 3.36 2.40 -21.85
CA GLY A 69 2.82 3.77 -21.84
C GLY A 69 1.42 3.95 -21.25
N GLU A 70 0.76 2.88 -20.78
CA GLU A 70 -0.48 2.97 -20.00
C GLU A 70 -0.19 2.77 -18.51
N TYR A 71 -1.11 3.24 -17.67
CA TYR A 71 -0.98 3.14 -16.20
C TYR A 71 -2.25 2.57 -15.59
N GLN A 72 -2.14 2.13 -14.35
CA GLN A 72 -3.26 1.65 -13.55
C GLN A 72 -3.33 2.43 -12.25
N LEU A 73 -4.53 2.83 -11.87
CA LEU A 73 -4.84 3.41 -10.58
C LEU A 73 -5.73 2.40 -9.84
N THR A 74 -5.23 1.83 -8.75
CA THR A 74 -5.94 0.82 -7.96
C THR A 74 -6.34 1.40 -6.62
N TYR A 75 -7.58 1.18 -6.22
CA TYR A 75 -8.16 1.66 -4.97
C TYR A 75 -8.28 0.51 -3.98
N PHE A 76 -7.88 0.76 -2.74
CA PHE A 76 -7.97 -0.18 -1.63
C PHE A 76 -8.69 0.47 -0.46
N ASP A 77 -9.33 -0.37 0.36
CA ASP A 77 -9.92 0.06 1.62
C ASP A 77 -8.85 0.26 2.71
N ALA A 78 -9.29 0.68 3.90
CA ALA A 78 -8.43 0.87 5.06
C ALA A 78 -7.67 -0.39 5.52
N LYS A 79 -8.12 -1.59 5.11
CA LYS A 79 -7.48 -2.86 5.43
C LYS A 79 -6.51 -3.33 4.35
N GLY A 80 -6.42 -2.59 3.24
CA GLY A 80 -5.61 -2.96 2.08
C GLY A 80 -6.30 -3.95 1.15
N GLU A 81 -7.62 -4.15 1.27
CA GLU A 81 -8.38 -4.99 0.34
C GLU A 81 -8.72 -4.19 -0.93
N PRO A 82 -8.50 -4.74 -2.14
CA PRO A 82 -8.76 -4.04 -3.38
C PRO A 82 -10.26 -3.82 -3.59
N ILE A 83 -10.66 -2.57 -3.82
CA ILE A 83 -12.05 -2.17 -4.07
C ILE A 83 -12.32 -2.13 -5.58
N SER A 84 -11.43 -1.46 -6.33
CA SER A 84 -11.58 -1.27 -7.77
C SER A 84 -10.27 -0.85 -8.40
N ASP A 85 -10.19 -0.94 -9.72
CA ASP A 85 -9.07 -0.44 -10.50
C ASP A 85 -9.56 0.34 -11.72
N ARG A 86 -8.72 1.25 -12.18
CA ARG A 86 -8.97 2.12 -13.33
C ARG A 86 -7.73 2.18 -14.19
N MET A 87 -7.90 1.85 -15.46
CA MET A 87 -6.86 2.05 -16.47
C MET A 87 -6.77 3.54 -16.81
N VAL A 88 -5.54 4.08 -16.83
CA VAL A 88 -5.19 5.42 -17.27
C VAL A 88 -4.46 5.29 -18.59
N ASP A 89 -5.24 5.38 -19.67
CA ASP A 89 -4.75 5.24 -21.04
C ASP A 89 -4.20 6.56 -21.62
N GLN A 90 -3.63 6.50 -22.83
CA GLN A 90 -3.06 7.67 -23.49
C GLN A 90 -4.07 8.81 -23.68
N LYS A 91 -5.36 8.51 -23.93
CA LYS A 91 -6.39 9.53 -24.10
C LYS A 91 -6.66 10.26 -22.79
N MET A 92 -6.64 9.55 -21.67
CA MET A 92 -6.74 10.14 -20.34
C MET A 92 -5.52 10.98 -19.99
N ILE A 93 -4.32 10.50 -20.31
CA ILE A 93 -3.06 11.26 -20.13
C ILE A 93 -3.10 12.57 -20.92
N ASP A 94 -3.63 12.53 -22.15
CA ASP A 94 -3.74 13.74 -22.97
C ASP A 94 -4.72 14.76 -22.38
N ARG A 95 -5.81 14.31 -21.74
CA ARG A 95 -6.73 15.21 -21.00
C ARG A 95 -6.05 15.86 -19.79
N ILE A 96 -5.21 15.11 -19.08
CA ILE A 96 -4.40 15.64 -17.97
C ILE A 96 -3.46 16.73 -18.48
N ARG A 97 -2.75 16.48 -19.59
CA ARG A 97 -1.85 17.47 -20.23
C ARG A 97 -2.60 18.72 -20.71
N GLN A 98 -3.86 18.58 -21.11
CA GLN A 98 -4.74 19.69 -21.48
C GLN A 98 -5.29 20.47 -20.28
N GLY A 99 -5.07 19.99 -19.04
CA GLY A 99 -5.52 20.66 -17.83
C GLY A 99 -7.01 20.50 -17.53
N ASP A 100 -7.62 19.36 -17.89
CA ASP A 100 -9.02 19.06 -17.56
C ASP A 100 -9.19 18.82 -16.04
N THR A 101 -9.38 19.89 -15.28
CA THR A 101 -9.38 19.87 -13.80
C THR A 101 -10.38 18.88 -13.20
N LEU A 102 -11.62 18.83 -13.73
CA LEU A 102 -12.65 17.89 -13.25
C LEU A 102 -12.23 16.43 -13.43
N PHE A 103 -11.49 16.14 -14.50
CA PHE A 103 -10.96 14.80 -14.73
C PHE A 103 -9.77 14.51 -13.81
N ILE A 104 -8.85 15.45 -13.69
CA ILE A 104 -7.62 15.35 -12.88
C ILE A 104 -7.97 15.07 -11.40
N THR A 105 -8.92 15.81 -10.83
CA THR A 105 -9.34 15.62 -9.43
C THR A 105 -10.15 14.35 -9.20
N SER A 106 -10.66 13.70 -10.27
CA SER A 106 -11.25 12.36 -10.19
C SER A 106 -10.22 11.23 -10.03
N LEU A 107 -8.95 11.50 -10.38
CA LEU A 107 -7.84 10.55 -10.27
C LEU A 107 -7.04 10.73 -8.99
N LEU A 108 -6.95 11.96 -8.49
CA LEU A 108 -6.37 12.28 -7.18
C LEU A 108 -7.29 13.27 -6.48
N PRO A 109 -8.08 12.83 -5.49
CA PRO A 109 -9.03 13.71 -4.81
C PRO A 109 -8.33 14.75 -3.94
N ASN A 110 -8.98 15.91 -3.82
CA ASN A 110 -8.57 17.00 -2.94
C ASN A 110 -8.75 16.65 -1.46
N SER A 111 -7.85 17.19 -0.63
CA SER A 111 -7.98 17.10 0.82
C SER A 111 -9.10 18.02 1.30
N ASN A 112 -9.98 17.49 2.14
CA ASN A 112 -11.11 18.24 2.67
C ASN A 112 -11.15 18.17 4.21
N GLN A 113 -12.22 18.65 4.81
CA GLN A 113 -12.39 18.68 6.28
C GLN A 113 -12.46 17.29 6.92
N SER A 114 -12.77 16.26 6.14
CA SER A 114 -12.87 14.88 6.61
C SER A 114 -11.63 14.06 6.30
N LEU A 115 -11.01 14.27 5.14
CA LEU A 115 -9.91 13.44 4.63
C LEU A 115 -8.69 14.29 4.23
N ILE A 116 -7.50 13.84 4.61
CA ILE A 116 -6.22 14.34 4.11
C ILE A 116 -5.63 13.29 3.19
N TYR A 117 -5.30 13.69 1.97
CA TYR A 117 -4.58 12.86 1.02
C TYR A 117 -3.10 13.19 1.03
N THR A 118 -2.26 12.18 1.22
CA THR A 118 -0.80 12.30 1.17
C THR A 118 -0.26 11.43 0.06
N VAL A 119 0.58 11.99 -0.81
CA VAL A 119 1.30 11.22 -1.82
C VAL A 119 2.66 10.81 -1.27
N SER A 120 2.95 9.51 -1.33
CA SER A 120 4.25 8.94 -0.99
C SER A 120 4.80 8.16 -2.17
N TYR A 121 6.07 8.42 -2.48
CA TYR A 121 6.82 7.63 -3.45
C TYR A 121 7.58 6.53 -2.70
N PRO A 122 7.80 5.37 -3.31
CA PRO A 122 8.77 4.41 -2.81
C PRO A 122 10.14 5.12 -2.77
N GLU A 123 10.67 5.41 -1.58
CA GLU A 123 11.99 6.05 -1.47
C GLU A 123 13.09 5.10 -1.95
N ASP A 124 13.98 5.63 -2.78
CA ASP A 124 15.31 5.08 -3.05
C ASP A 124 16.09 4.96 -1.73
N ASP A 125 16.79 3.83 -1.58
CA ASP A 125 17.04 3.05 -0.36
C ASP A 125 17.96 3.70 0.71
N SER A 126 18.04 5.03 0.82
CA SER A 126 19.09 5.70 1.59
C SER A 126 18.72 6.16 3.00
N LYS A 127 17.46 6.47 3.35
CA LYS A 127 17.08 6.79 4.74
C LYS A 127 15.61 6.52 5.10
N GLY A 128 15.34 5.34 5.65
CA GLY A 128 14.31 5.21 6.69
C GLY A 128 12.85 5.10 6.24
N LYS A 129 12.59 4.23 5.27
CA LYS A 129 11.44 3.30 5.14
C LYS A 129 10.05 3.82 5.56
N ASN A 130 9.24 4.14 4.56
CA ASN A 130 7.84 3.71 4.54
C ASN A 130 7.73 2.49 3.60
N PRO A 131 7.51 1.27 4.11
CA PRO A 131 7.25 0.12 3.26
C PRO A 131 5.97 0.31 2.45
N LEU A 132 5.92 -0.23 1.22
CA LEU A 132 4.75 -0.09 0.34
C LEU A 132 3.49 -0.63 1.03
N ILE A 133 3.60 -1.78 1.69
CA ILE A 133 2.51 -2.42 2.43
C ILE A 133 3.11 -3.13 3.65
N GLN A 134 2.55 -2.89 4.83
CA GLN A 134 2.78 -3.72 6.01
C GLN A 134 1.61 -4.69 6.16
N ALA A 135 1.94 -5.97 6.26
CA ALA A 135 1.00 -6.99 6.69
C ALA A 135 1.48 -7.52 8.04
N ASP A 136 0.64 -7.45 9.07
CA ASP A 136 1.01 -7.89 10.41
C ASP A 136 1.47 -9.36 10.39
N GLU A 137 0.76 -10.20 9.61
CA GLU A 137 0.99 -11.64 9.52
C GLU A 137 0.64 -12.21 8.14
N LEU A 138 1.52 -13.07 7.61
CA LEU A 138 1.28 -13.92 6.44
C LEU A 138 1.64 -15.37 6.76
N TRP A 139 1.30 -16.28 5.85
CA TRP A 139 1.52 -17.72 6.01
C TRP A 139 2.30 -18.30 4.83
N ILE A 140 3.30 -19.12 5.12
CA ILE A 140 4.12 -19.81 4.11
C ILE A 140 3.65 -21.25 4.01
N ASN A 141 3.16 -21.69 2.85
CA ASN A 141 2.83 -23.08 2.60
C ASN A 141 4.09 -23.95 2.65
N MET A 142 4.10 -24.97 3.52
CA MET A 142 5.28 -25.81 3.74
C MET A 142 5.65 -26.69 2.54
N ASN A 143 4.71 -26.92 1.60
CA ASN A 143 4.94 -27.81 0.46
C ASN A 143 5.37 -27.05 -0.79
N SER A 144 4.86 -25.83 -0.99
CA SER A 144 5.11 -25.06 -2.21
C SER A 144 5.96 -23.81 -1.98
N GLY A 145 6.22 -23.45 -0.72
CA GLY A 145 6.85 -22.17 -0.37
C GLY A 145 5.98 -20.94 -0.65
N LYS A 146 4.78 -21.14 -1.18
CA LYS A 146 3.84 -20.07 -1.52
C LYS A 146 3.42 -19.29 -0.29
N VAL A 147 3.46 -17.97 -0.39
CA VAL A 147 2.92 -17.06 0.63
C VAL A 147 1.41 -16.90 0.44
N MET A 148 0.69 -16.93 1.54
CA MET A 148 -0.76 -16.98 1.64
C MET A 148 -1.24 -16.05 2.75
N GLU A 149 -2.46 -15.54 2.61
CA GLU A 149 -3.11 -14.68 3.61
C GLU A 149 -3.72 -15.49 4.77
N GLU A 150 -4.02 -16.78 4.54
CA GLU A 150 -4.70 -17.63 5.51
C GLU A 150 -3.87 -18.85 5.94
N ASN A 151 -4.08 -19.27 7.19
CA ASN A 151 -3.53 -20.49 7.72
C ASN A 151 -4.37 -21.71 7.29
N ILE A 152 -3.85 -22.50 6.35
CA ILE A 152 -4.47 -23.75 5.89
C ILE A 152 -3.97 -25.00 6.62
N GLY A 153 -3.39 -24.84 7.82
CA GLY A 153 -2.90 -25.91 8.70
C GLY A 153 -1.50 -26.44 8.36
N ARG A 154 -1.12 -26.47 7.07
CA ARG A 154 0.24 -26.84 6.62
C ARG A 154 1.08 -25.61 6.29
N THR A 155 1.11 -24.64 7.20
CA THR A 155 1.82 -23.38 7.00
C THR A 155 2.78 -23.03 8.14
N LEU A 156 3.74 -22.15 7.82
CA LEU A 156 4.60 -21.46 8.78
C LEU A 156 4.17 -20.00 8.87
N ARG A 157 4.19 -19.42 10.07
CA ARG A 157 3.80 -18.03 10.28
C ARG A 157 4.95 -17.09 9.91
N LEU A 158 4.66 -16.05 9.14
CA LEU A 158 5.55 -14.94 8.80
C LEU A 158 5.02 -13.67 9.47
N GLN A 159 5.71 -13.21 10.50
CA GLN A 159 5.34 -12.02 11.28
C GLN A 159 6.09 -10.80 10.76
N GLU A 160 5.55 -9.60 11.02
CA GLU A 160 6.17 -8.34 10.61
C GLU A 160 6.44 -8.33 9.09
N ALA A 161 5.50 -8.88 8.33
CA ALA A 161 5.65 -9.08 6.90
C ALA A 161 5.59 -7.73 6.17
N THR A 162 6.56 -7.49 5.31
CA THR A 162 6.77 -6.19 4.69
C THR A 162 7.17 -6.36 3.23
N PHE A 163 6.53 -5.60 2.34
CA PHE A 163 6.89 -5.54 0.93
C PHE A 163 7.75 -4.31 0.65
N ILE A 164 8.83 -4.51 -0.10
CA ILE A 164 9.84 -3.48 -0.41
C ILE A 164 10.10 -3.54 -1.91
N GLU A 165 9.94 -2.42 -2.63
CA GLU A 165 10.32 -2.33 -4.03
C GLU A 165 11.81 -1.96 -4.14
N ASP A 166 12.59 -2.77 -4.86
CA ASP A 166 14.00 -2.53 -5.17
C ASP A 166 14.10 -2.11 -6.65
N LEU A 167 14.01 -0.79 -6.86
CA LEU A 167 14.03 -0.18 -8.20
C LEU A 167 15.36 -0.38 -8.94
N GLN A 168 16.47 -0.56 -8.20
CA GLN A 168 17.78 -0.79 -8.82
C GLN A 168 17.89 -2.17 -9.47
N LYS A 169 17.15 -3.14 -8.92
CA LYS A 169 17.11 -4.52 -9.43
C LYS A 169 15.79 -4.89 -10.08
N GLU A 170 14.87 -3.94 -10.22
CA GLU A 170 13.54 -4.11 -10.80
C GLU A 170 12.83 -5.34 -10.19
N GLN A 171 12.74 -5.38 -8.86
CA GLN A 171 12.11 -6.48 -8.12
C GLN A 171 11.31 -5.98 -6.91
N VAL A 172 10.37 -6.79 -6.45
CA VAL A 172 9.70 -6.61 -5.15
C VAL A 172 10.21 -7.68 -4.19
N ILE A 173 10.57 -7.26 -2.98
CA ILE A 173 11.11 -8.10 -1.91
C ILE A 173 10.04 -8.22 -0.82
N LEU A 174 9.70 -9.46 -0.46
CA LEU A 174 8.95 -9.76 0.75
C LEU A 174 9.92 -10.15 1.86
N LYS A 175 9.83 -9.46 2.99
CA LYS A 175 10.63 -9.70 4.18
C LYS A 175 9.73 -9.94 5.39
N GLY A 176 10.15 -10.80 6.33
CA GLY A 176 9.50 -10.93 7.63
C GLY A 176 10.25 -11.88 8.56
N LYS A 177 9.67 -12.12 9.74
CA LYS A 177 10.23 -13.03 10.77
C LYS A 177 9.41 -14.30 10.89
N SER A 178 10.06 -15.45 10.85
CA SER A 178 9.44 -16.74 11.15
C SER A 178 10.27 -17.49 12.19
N TYR A 179 9.64 -17.89 13.29
CA TYR A 179 10.29 -18.63 14.39
C TYR A 179 11.62 -18.02 14.86
N GLY A 180 11.64 -16.69 14.97
CA GLY A 180 12.80 -15.91 15.43
C GLY A 180 13.95 -15.82 14.41
N LYS A 181 13.72 -16.21 13.14
CA LYS A 181 14.65 -15.99 12.03
C LYS A 181 14.03 -15.00 11.04
N GLU A 182 14.82 -14.02 10.64
CA GLU A 182 14.48 -13.12 9.54
C GLU A 182 14.70 -13.83 8.20
N ILE A 183 13.69 -13.78 7.34
CA ILE A 183 13.71 -14.40 6.02
C ILE A 183 13.18 -13.41 4.98
N GLN A 184 13.66 -13.56 3.75
CA GLN A 184 13.21 -12.75 2.63
C GLN A 184 13.16 -13.57 1.34
N THR A 185 12.29 -13.17 0.43
CA THR A 185 12.22 -13.66 -0.95
C THR A 185 11.90 -12.49 -1.88
N SER A 186 12.13 -12.63 -3.17
CA SER A 186 11.81 -11.60 -4.15
C SER A 186 11.11 -12.16 -5.39
N LEU A 187 10.40 -11.28 -6.08
CA LEU A 187 9.83 -11.48 -7.41
C LEU A 187 10.32 -10.34 -8.29
N SER A 188 10.58 -10.60 -9.57
CA SER A 188 10.85 -9.47 -10.47
C SER A 188 9.61 -8.57 -10.56
N SER A 189 9.82 -7.28 -10.84
CA SER A 189 8.72 -6.34 -11.01
C SER A 189 7.81 -6.73 -12.19
N GLU A 190 8.34 -7.45 -13.19
CA GLU A 190 7.55 -8.04 -14.28
C GLU A 190 6.63 -9.18 -13.79
N GLU A 191 7.10 -10.01 -12.87
CA GLU A 191 6.34 -11.12 -12.29
C GLU A 191 5.36 -10.67 -11.21
N PHE A 192 5.62 -9.52 -10.57
CA PHE A 192 4.78 -8.90 -9.55
C PHE A 192 3.49 -8.26 -10.14
N ALA A 193 2.75 -9.02 -10.93
CA ALA A 193 1.38 -8.70 -11.32
C ALA A 193 0.37 -9.07 -10.20
N LEU A 194 -0.81 -8.46 -10.24
CA LEU A 194 -1.90 -8.72 -9.30
C LEU A 194 -2.24 -10.22 -9.26
N GLY A 195 -1.98 -10.84 -8.10
CA GLY A 195 -2.23 -12.27 -7.83
C GLY A 195 -1.01 -13.19 -7.97
N THR A 196 0.17 -12.71 -8.38
CA THR A 196 1.39 -13.53 -8.37
C THR A 196 1.89 -13.70 -6.94
N PRO A 197 1.94 -14.93 -6.41
CA PRO A 197 2.36 -15.15 -5.03
C PRO A 197 3.87 -15.07 -4.92
N PHE A 198 4.35 -14.53 -3.81
CA PHE A 198 5.73 -14.79 -3.38
C PHE A 198 5.92 -16.26 -3.06
N HIS A 199 7.12 -16.75 -3.34
CA HIS A 199 7.53 -18.11 -3.02
C HIS A 199 8.87 -18.08 -2.32
N PHE A 200 8.95 -18.70 -1.14
CA PHE A 200 10.24 -19.01 -0.52
C PHE A 200 10.83 -20.27 -1.16
N SER A 201 12.16 -20.33 -1.24
CA SER A 201 12.84 -21.55 -1.69
C SER A 201 12.53 -22.71 -0.73
N GLN A 202 12.54 -23.93 -1.26
CA GLN A 202 12.27 -25.12 -0.45
C GLN A 202 13.29 -25.26 0.69
N ASP A 203 14.55 -24.92 0.44
CA ASP A 203 15.60 -24.89 1.47
C ASP A 203 15.25 -23.95 2.63
N THR A 204 14.70 -22.76 2.32
CA THR A 204 14.28 -21.79 3.35
C THR A 204 13.12 -22.35 4.17
N VAL A 205 12.15 -23.00 3.50
CA VAL A 205 10.98 -23.60 4.15
C VAL A 205 11.40 -24.73 5.10
N GLU A 206 12.28 -25.61 4.65
CA GLU A 206 12.79 -26.74 5.43
C GLU A 206 13.60 -26.28 6.65
N GLU A 207 14.43 -25.26 6.48
CA GLU A 207 15.20 -24.69 7.58
C GLU A 207 14.29 -24.13 8.68
N ILE A 208 13.26 -23.37 8.30
CA ILE A 208 12.31 -22.80 9.25
C ILE A 208 11.46 -23.89 9.92
N ALA A 209 11.06 -24.92 9.18
CA ALA A 209 10.35 -26.06 9.75
C ALA A 209 11.20 -26.81 10.79
N LYS A 210 12.50 -27.00 10.52
CA LYS A 210 13.43 -27.57 11.49
C LYS A 210 13.51 -26.73 12.76
N ARG A 211 13.66 -25.41 12.61
CA ARG A 211 13.75 -24.46 13.73
C ARG A 211 12.48 -24.44 14.58
N LYS A 212 11.30 -24.51 13.96
CA LYS A 212 10.01 -24.68 14.66
C LYS A 212 10.03 -25.91 15.56
N ASN A 213 10.48 -27.05 15.04
CA ASN A 213 10.55 -28.30 15.81
C ASN A 213 11.55 -28.19 16.97
N GLU A 214 12.73 -27.60 16.74
CA GLU A 214 13.74 -27.37 17.79
C GLU A 214 13.18 -26.51 18.93
N ILE A 215 12.49 -25.41 18.62
CA ILE A 215 11.85 -24.54 19.63
C ILE A 215 10.78 -25.30 20.40
N PHE A 216 9.93 -26.06 19.71
CA PHE A 216 8.88 -26.85 20.33
C PHE A 216 9.44 -27.93 21.28
N HIS A 217 10.47 -28.65 20.85
CA HIS A 217 11.16 -29.63 21.70
C HIS A 217 11.80 -28.97 22.92
N ALA A 218 12.49 -27.84 22.75
CA ALA A 218 13.10 -27.11 23.87
C ALA A 218 12.05 -26.61 24.88
N GLN A 219 10.86 -26.23 24.42
CA GLN A 219 9.76 -25.83 25.28
C GLN A 219 9.17 -27.00 26.07
N GLN A 220 9.03 -28.18 25.46
CA GLN A 220 8.56 -29.38 26.15
C GLN A 220 9.52 -29.82 27.26
N VAL A 221 10.83 -29.86 26.96
CA VAL A 221 11.86 -30.23 27.94
C VAL A 221 11.81 -29.29 29.15
N LYS A 222 11.71 -27.97 28.91
CA LYS A 222 11.57 -26.97 29.98
C LYS A 222 10.30 -27.11 30.81
N GLN A 223 9.21 -27.64 30.24
CA GLN A 223 7.98 -27.90 31.01
C GLN A 223 8.12 -29.15 31.89
N LEU A 224 8.74 -30.21 31.36
CA LEU A 224 9.00 -31.44 32.11
C LEU A 224 10.02 -31.23 33.25
N GLU A 225 11.01 -30.36 33.07
CA GLU A 225 11.96 -29.99 34.14
C GLU A 225 11.34 -29.10 35.23
N ARG A 226 10.16 -28.50 34.96
CA ARG A 226 9.42 -27.65 35.91
C ARG A 226 8.29 -28.40 36.64
N SER A 227 7.96 -29.63 36.23
CA SER A 227 6.98 -30.51 36.89
C SER A 227 7.65 -31.43 37.89
#